data_AF-A0A1V1NS40-F1
#
_entry.id   AF-A0A1V1NS40-F1
#
_cell.length_a   1.000
_cell.length_b   1.000
_cell.length_c   1.000
_cell.angle_alpha   90.00
_cell.angle_beta   90.00
_cell.angle_gamma   90.00
#
_symmetry.space_group_name_H-M   'P 1'
#
loop_
_entity.id
_entity.type
_entity.pdbx_description
1 polymer ?
#
loop_
_entity_poly.entity_id
_entity_poly.type
_entity_poly.pdbx_seq_one_letter_code
_entity_poly.pdbx_strand_id
1 'polypeptide(L)'
;MKKLNIEFSETFLSKNSGLYLVSLFAEKLSLCHYLKNTISIQRGTNAKYHASDVILVLIMNVIAGAKHISQCNILRNDNVVRTFLDWEKYPDDRTIGRLFEIFTHKHCIELSEVERNIRNQVWSIKWFGRITLDLV
;
A
#
# COMPACT_ATOMS: atom_id res chain seq x y z
N MET A 1 -14.55 -42.61 0.68
CA MET A 1 -14.28 -41.34 -0.03
C MET A 1 -13.12 -41.54 -1.00
N LYS A 2 -13.29 -41.25 -2.29
CA LYS A 2 -12.17 -41.24 -3.25
C LYS A 2 -11.25 -40.05 -2.94
N LYS A 3 -9.94 -40.27 -2.88
CA LYS A 3 -8.94 -39.20 -2.81
C LYS A 3 -8.93 -38.47 -4.15
N LEU A 4 -9.25 -37.19 -4.12
CA LEU A 4 -9.12 -36.28 -5.25
C LEU A 4 -7.72 -35.68 -5.19
N ASN A 5 -6.86 -36.00 -6.16
CA ASN A 5 -5.58 -35.33 -6.30
C ASN A 5 -5.82 -34.03 -7.07
N ILE A 6 -5.60 -32.91 -6.39
CA ILE A 6 -5.67 -31.57 -6.97
C ILE A 6 -4.23 -31.09 -7.11
N GLU A 7 -3.80 -30.80 -8.34
CA GLU A 7 -2.51 -30.21 -8.65
C GLU A 7 -2.72 -28.81 -9.23
N PHE A 8 -1.95 -27.84 -8.73
CA PHE A 8 -1.96 -26.47 -9.24
C PHE A 8 -0.68 -26.26 -10.05
N SER A 9 -0.83 -25.90 -11.33
CA SER A 9 0.27 -25.66 -12.26
C SER A 9 0.79 -24.22 -12.24
N GLU A 10 0.02 -23.29 -11.68
CA GLU A 10 0.37 -21.88 -11.65
C GLU A 10 1.42 -21.57 -10.58
N THR A 11 2.56 -21.07 -11.02
CA THR A 11 3.59 -20.48 -10.16
C THR A 11 3.28 -18.99 -9.98
N PHE A 12 3.55 -18.42 -8.79
CA PHE A 12 3.29 -17.01 -8.44
C PHE A 12 1.84 -16.63 -8.10
N LEU A 13 1.10 -17.53 -7.44
CA LEU A 13 -0.18 -17.19 -6.84
C LEU A 13 0.00 -16.51 -5.47
N SER A 14 -0.67 -15.37 -5.28
CA SER A 14 -0.78 -14.72 -3.98
C SER A 14 -2.24 -14.51 -3.59
N LYS A 15 -2.57 -14.80 -2.32
CA LYS A 15 -3.86 -14.43 -1.72
C LYS A 15 -4.09 -12.91 -1.71
N ASN A 16 -3.03 -12.13 -1.83
CA ASN A 16 -3.04 -10.67 -1.85
C ASN A 16 -2.95 -10.10 -3.27
N SER A 17 -3.12 -10.91 -4.32
CA SER A 17 -3.02 -10.45 -5.72
C SER A 17 -3.99 -9.31 -6.05
N GLY A 18 -5.10 -9.18 -5.32
CA GLY A 18 -6.01 -8.03 -5.44
C GLY A 18 -5.34 -6.67 -5.14
N LEU A 19 -4.24 -6.65 -4.38
CA LEU A 19 -3.45 -5.44 -4.13
C LEU A 19 -2.79 -4.88 -5.40
N TYR A 20 -2.66 -5.68 -6.47
CA TYR A 20 -2.18 -5.17 -7.76
C TYR A 20 -3.12 -4.12 -8.35
N LEU A 21 -4.44 -4.32 -8.24
CA LEU A 21 -5.40 -3.30 -8.69
C LEU A 21 -5.32 -2.04 -7.83
N VAL A 22 -5.06 -2.20 -6.53
CA VAL A 22 -4.85 -1.09 -5.60
C VAL A 22 -3.57 -0.32 -5.95
N SER A 23 -2.50 -1.02 -6.34
CA SER A 23 -1.26 -0.37 -6.77
C SER A 23 -1.42 0.42 -8.05
N LEU A 24 -2.09 -0.15 -9.07
CA LEU A 24 -2.42 0.56 -10.30
C LEU A 24 -3.29 1.79 -10.04
N PHE A 25 -4.24 1.69 -9.09
CA PHE A 25 -5.06 2.82 -8.70
C PHE A 25 -4.25 3.91 -8.00
N ALA A 26 -3.37 3.53 -7.07
CA ALA A 26 -2.47 4.47 -6.40
C ALA A 26 -1.52 5.16 -7.38
N GLU A 27 -1.02 4.43 -8.38
CA GLU A 27 -0.19 4.97 -9.46
C GLU A 27 -0.97 5.95 -10.34
N LYS A 28 -2.19 5.58 -10.77
CA LYS A 28 -3.08 6.45 -11.56
C LYS A 28 -3.38 7.77 -10.84
N LEU A 29 -3.45 7.74 -9.51
CA LEU A 29 -3.65 8.91 -8.66
C LEU A 29 -2.36 9.63 -8.29
N SER A 30 -1.20 9.13 -8.74
CA SER A 30 0.12 9.65 -8.36
C SER A 30 0.30 9.77 -6.85
N LEU A 31 -0.27 8.84 -6.08
CA LEU A 31 -0.34 8.90 -4.61
C LEU A 31 1.05 9.05 -3.97
N CYS A 32 2.03 8.28 -4.43
CA CYS A 32 3.40 8.35 -3.90
C CYS A 32 4.03 9.73 -4.12
N HIS A 33 3.75 10.35 -5.28
CA HIS A 33 4.23 11.70 -5.59
C HIS A 33 3.61 12.75 -4.64
N TYR A 34 2.29 12.69 -4.41
CA TYR A 34 1.62 13.57 -3.45
C TYR A 34 2.16 13.39 -2.03
N LEU A 35 2.30 12.14 -1.57
CA LEU A 35 2.89 11.85 -0.26
C LEU A 35 4.31 12.43 -0.14
N LYS A 36 5.15 12.26 -1.16
CA LYS A 36 6.53 12.74 -1.14
C LYS A 36 6.64 14.27 -1.11
N ASN A 37 5.72 14.98 -1.76
CA ASN A 37 5.77 16.44 -1.87
C ASN A 37 5.03 17.17 -0.74
N THR A 38 4.03 16.54 -0.12
CA THR A 38 3.23 17.16 0.95
C THR A 38 3.72 16.81 2.34
N ILE A 39 4.21 15.58 2.56
CA ILE A 39 4.67 15.15 3.89
C ILE A 39 6.06 15.73 4.17
N SER A 40 6.15 16.63 5.16
CA SER A 40 7.39 17.35 5.47
C SER A 40 8.35 16.59 6.41
N ILE A 41 8.06 15.33 6.71
CA ILE A 41 8.88 14.48 7.58
C ILE A 41 10.25 14.25 6.96
N GLN A 42 11.27 14.82 7.60
CA GLN A 42 12.66 14.53 7.28
C GLN A 42 13.15 13.32 8.08
N ARG A 43 13.85 12.42 7.39
CA ARG A 43 14.52 11.29 8.03
C ARG A 43 16.03 11.52 8.06
N GLY A 44 16.70 10.92 9.03
CA GLY A 44 18.16 11.00 9.14
C GLY A 44 18.86 10.50 7.88
N THR A 45 20.09 10.96 7.65
CA THR A 45 20.90 10.66 6.44
C THR A 45 21.11 9.16 6.18
N ASN A 46 21.05 8.33 7.23
CA ASN A 46 21.19 6.88 7.14
C ASN A 46 19.85 6.13 6.92
N ALA A 47 18.74 6.86 6.77
CA ALA A 47 17.43 6.25 6.58
C ALA A 47 17.34 5.58 5.21
N LYS A 48 17.00 4.29 5.22
CA LYS A 48 16.88 3.46 4.00
C LYS A 48 15.62 3.72 3.18
N TYR A 49 14.65 4.45 3.73
CA TYR A 49 13.33 4.67 3.13
C TYR A 49 12.91 6.11 3.33
N HIS A 50 12.24 6.71 2.35
CA HIS A 50 11.56 7.98 2.55
C HIS A 50 10.30 7.78 3.42
N ALA A 51 9.79 8.85 4.03
CA ALA A 51 8.55 8.76 4.81
C ALA A 51 7.36 8.29 3.94
N SER A 52 7.28 8.79 2.69
CA SER A 52 6.27 8.40 1.70
C SER A 52 6.24 6.88 1.45
N ASP A 53 7.42 6.26 1.33
CA ASP A 53 7.52 4.82 1.00
C ASP A 53 6.96 3.97 2.14
N VAL A 54 7.31 4.33 3.38
CA VAL A 54 6.83 3.65 4.58
C VAL A 54 5.32 3.86 4.77
N ILE A 55 4.80 5.05 4.48
CA ILE A 55 3.36 5.34 4.52
C ILE A 55 2.63 4.49 3.46
N LEU A 56 3.16 4.39 2.24
CA LEU A 56 2.57 3.56 1.19
C LEU A 56 2.55 2.08 1.57
N VAL A 57 3.66 1.56 2.11
CA VAL A 57 3.74 0.19 2.63
C VAL A 57 2.67 -0.02 3.72
N LEU A 58 2.52 0.92 4.65
CA LEU A 58 1.51 0.82 5.69
C LEU A 58 0.09 0.75 5.11
N ILE A 59 -0.26 1.64 4.17
CA ILE A 59 -1.58 1.64 3.51
C ILE A 59 -1.87 0.28 2.90
N MET A 60 -0.91 -0.29 2.17
CA MET A 60 -1.05 -1.61 1.56
C MET A 60 -1.22 -2.73 2.60
N ASN A 61 -0.52 -2.67 3.74
CA ASN A 61 -0.70 -3.64 4.83
C ASN A 61 -2.07 -3.54 5.48
N VAL A 62 -2.58 -2.32 5.70
CA VAL A 62 -3.92 -2.10 6.25
C VAL A 62 -4.97 -2.68 5.31
N ILE A 63 -4.85 -2.44 4.00
CA ILE A 63 -5.74 -3.02 2.98
C ILE A 63 -5.63 -4.55 2.94
N ALA A 64 -4.42 -5.09 3.12
CA ALA A 64 -4.18 -6.53 3.27
C ALA A 64 -4.72 -7.12 4.59
N GLY A 65 -5.28 -6.30 5.47
CA GLY A 65 -5.92 -6.73 6.73
C GLY A 65 -5.04 -6.65 7.96
N ALA A 66 -3.89 -5.96 7.92
CA ALA A 66 -3.09 -5.69 9.12
C ALA A 66 -3.87 -4.78 10.07
N LYS A 67 -4.02 -5.21 11.33
CA LYS A 67 -4.72 -4.46 12.39
C LYS A 67 -3.75 -3.81 13.38
N HIS A 68 -2.51 -4.29 13.42
CA HIS A 68 -1.45 -3.79 14.31
C HIS A 68 -0.14 -3.62 13.55
N ILE A 69 0.74 -2.73 14.01
CA ILE A 69 2.07 -2.49 13.39
C ILE A 69 2.91 -3.78 13.35
N SER A 70 2.81 -4.62 14.38
CA SER A 70 3.48 -5.94 14.42
C SER A 70 3.01 -6.90 13.32
N GLN A 71 1.84 -6.65 12.72
CA GLN A 71 1.30 -7.39 11.58
C GLN A 71 1.64 -6.75 10.24
N CYS A 72 2.31 -5.60 10.21
CA CYS A 72 2.72 -4.96 8.95
C CYS A 72 3.86 -5.71 8.24
N ASN A 73 4.18 -6.94 8.66
CA ASN A 73 5.06 -7.88 7.98
C ASN A 73 4.29 -8.88 7.09
N ILE A 74 2.95 -8.83 7.06
CA ILE A 74 2.11 -9.76 6.28
C ILE A 74 2.54 -9.82 4.81
N LEU A 75 2.92 -8.68 4.22
CA LEU A 75 3.34 -8.59 2.82
C LEU A 75 4.86 -8.79 2.62
N ARG A 76 5.64 -8.89 3.70
CA ARG A 76 7.11 -8.97 3.63
C ARG A 76 7.62 -10.20 2.88
N ASN A 77 6.92 -11.32 3.04
CA ASN A 77 7.29 -12.60 2.43
C ASN A 77 6.46 -12.91 1.17
N ASP A 78 5.60 -11.98 0.76
CA ASP A 78 4.80 -12.14 -0.44
C ASP A 78 5.59 -11.64 -1.65
N ASN A 79 6.30 -12.57 -2.29
CA ASN A 79 7.17 -12.23 -3.43
C ASN A 79 6.39 -11.65 -4.62
N VAL A 80 5.12 -12.04 -4.80
CA VAL A 80 4.27 -11.52 -5.88
C VAL A 80 4.02 -10.04 -5.63
N VAL A 81 3.55 -9.69 -4.42
CA VAL A 81 3.28 -8.31 -4.01
C VAL A 81 4.53 -7.45 -4.07
N ARG A 82 5.66 -7.97 -3.58
CA ARG A 82 6.92 -7.24 -3.63
C ARG A 82 7.41 -6.98 -5.05
N THR A 83 7.14 -7.89 -5.98
CA THR A 83 7.57 -7.74 -7.38
C THR A 83 6.79 -6.61 -8.06
N PHE A 84 5.45 -6.60 -7.96
CA PHE A 84 4.67 -5.58 -8.66
C PHE A 84 4.65 -4.21 -7.97
N LEU A 85 4.98 -4.13 -6.67
CA LEU A 85 5.16 -2.86 -5.95
C LEU A 85 6.60 -2.34 -5.99
N ASP A 86 7.50 -3.06 -6.69
CA ASP A 86 8.93 -2.75 -6.76
C ASP A 86 9.58 -2.58 -5.37
N TRP A 87 9.17 -3.43 -4.42
CA TRP A 87 9.68 -3.43 -3.05
C TRP A 87 10.92 -4.32 -2.94
N GLU A 88 12.04 -3.84 -3.48
CA GLU A 88 13.35 -4.46 -3.28
C GLU A 88 13.66 -4.63 -1.79
N LYS A 89 13.32 -3.61 -0.99
CA LYS A 89 13.50 -3.59 0.45
C LYS A 89 12.16 -3.24 1.12
N TYR A 90 11.84 -3.95 2.19
CA TYR A 90 10.58 -3.82 2.91
C TYR A 90 10.86 -3.28 4.33
N PRO A 91 10.22 -2.17 4.77
CA PRO A 91 10.42 -1.65 6.12
C PRO A 91 9.87 -2.63 7.14
N ASP A 92 10.65 -2.97 8.16
CA ASP A 92 10.16 -3.76 9.27
C ASP A 92 9.22 -2.95 10.17
N ASP A 93 8.52 -3.64 11.06
CA ASP A 93 7.64 -3.07 12.07
C ASP A 93 8.32 -1.98 12.91
N ARG A 94 9.61 -2.14 13.24
CA ARG A 94 10.40 -1.12 13.94
C ARG A 94 10.61 0.14 13.11
N THR A 95 10.86 0.00 11.81
CA THR A 95 11.02 1.12 10.89
C THR A 95 9.72 1.90 10.75
N ILE A 96 8.60 1.19 10.67
CA ILE A 96 7.25 1.78 10.66
C ILE A 96 7.00 2.50 11.99
N GLY A 97 7.26 1.86 13.13
CA GLY A 97 7.08 2.44 14.47
C GLY A 97 7.90 3.72 14.67
N ARG A 98 9.19 3.71 14.32
CA ARG A 98 10.05 4.91 14.39
C ARG A 98 9.56 6.05 13.51
N LEU A 99 8.94 5.75 12.37
CA LEU A 99 8.34 6.80 11.56
C LEU A 99 7.17 7.45 12.32
N PHE A 100 6.30 6.63 12.92
CA PHE A 100 5.17 7.11 13.71
C PHE A 100 5.57 7.93 14.94
N GLU A 101 6.71 7.64 15.55
CA GLU A 101 7.26 8.47 16.65
C GLU A 101 7.60 9.90 16.20
N ILE A 102 7.86 10.12 14.90
CA ILE A 102 8.13 11.45 14.33
C ILE A 102 6.83 12.17 13.96
N PHE A 103 5.71 11.46 13.83
CA PHE A 103 4.43 12.07 13.48
C PHE A 103 3.96 13.03 14.57
N THR A 104 3.44 14.18 14.14
CA THR A 104 2.89 15.22 15.00
C THR A 104 1.54 15.64 14.42
N HIS A 105 0.82 16.51 15.14
CA HIS A 105 -0.43 17.07 14.63
C HIS A 105 -0.28 17.72 13.25
N LYS A 106 0.84 18.39 12.98
CA LYS A 106 1.17 18.96 11.66
C LYS A 106 1.13 17.90 10.58
N HIS A 107 1.79 16.77 10.80
CA HIS A 107 1.86 15.67 9.83
C HIS A 107 0.49 15.00 9.59
N CYS A 108 -0.39 15.00 10.59
CA CYS A 108 -1.78 14.56 10.42
C CYS A 108 -2.58 15.50 9.50
N ILE A 109 -2.34 16.82 9.60
CA ILE A 109 -2.94 17.81 8.69
C ILE A 109 -2.41 17.59 7.27
N GLU A 110 -1.10 17.41 7.10
CA GLU A 110 -0.48 17.13 5.79
C GLU A 110 -1.04 15.85 5.14
N LEU A 111 -1.23 14.77 5.93
CA LEU A 111 -1.90 13.56 5.45
C LEU A 111 -3.36 13.82 5.02
N SER A 112 -4.08 14.65 5.76
CA SER A 112 -5.46 15.04 5.42
C SER A 112 -5.51 15.88 4.13
N GLU A 113 -4.48 16.66 3.87
CA GLU A 113 -4.33 17.41 2.62
C GLU A 113 -4.07 16.47 1.43
N VAL A 114 -3.18 15.49 1.59
CA VAL A 114 -2.98 14.43 0.58
C VAL A 114 -4.29 13.70 0.30
N GLU A 115 -4.98 13.25 1.35
CA GLU A 115 -6.28 12.58 1.22
C GLU A 115 -7.29 13.45 0.48
N ARG A 116 -7.42 14.72 0.84
CA ARG A 116 -8.32 15.66 0.17
C ARG A 116 -7.99 15.82 -1.31
N ASN A 117 -6.72 15.96 -1.67
CA ASN A 117 -6.30 16.14 -3.06
C ASN A 117 -6.60 14.89 -3.89
N ILE A 118 -6.25 13.72 -3.38
CA ILE A 118 -6.52 12.43 -4.02
C ILE A 118 -8.03 12.20 -4.17
N ARG A 119 -8.80 12.46 -3.12
CA ARG A 119 -10.26 12.34 -3.13
C ARG A 119 -10.87 13.26 -4.20
N ASN A 120 -10.46 14.52 -4.27
CA ASN A 120 -10.94 15.45 -5.29
C ASN A 120 -10.62 14.96 -6.70
N GLN A 121 -9.42 14.42 -6.92
CA GLN A 121 -9.05 13.81 -8.20
C GLN A 121 -10.00 12.65 -8.54
N VAL A 122 -10.26 11.73 -7.61
CA VAL A 122 -11.19 10.61 -7.81
C VAL A 122 -12.59 11.11 -8.20
N TRP A 123 -13.15 12.08 -7.47
CA TRP A 123 -14.49 12.59 -7.77
C TRP A 123 -14.57 13.46 -9.02
N SER A 124 -13.44 13.99 -9.50
CA SER A 124 -13.37 14.74 -10.76
C SER A 124 -13.35 13.84 -12.00
N ILE A 125 -13.06 12.55 -11.83
CA ILE A 125 -13.11 11.57 -12.92
C ILE A 125 -14.57 11.45 -13.35
N LYS A 126 -14.90 11.97 -14.55
CA LYS A 126 -16.22 11.79 -15.15
C LYS A 126 -16.55 10.30 -15.20
N TRP A 127 -17.71 9.94 -14.68
CA TRP A 127 -18.18 8.57 -14.63
C TRP A 127 -18.32 7.98 -16.04
N PHE A 128 -17.59 6.91 -16.34
CA PHE A 128 -17.68 6.17 -17.59
C PHE A 128 -18.46 4.86 -17.38
N GLY A 129 -19.78 4.98 -17.20
CA GLY A 129 -20.70 3.86 -17.46
C GLY A 129 -20.76 2.72 -16.42
N ARG A 130 -21.72 1.83 -16.71
CA ARG A 130 -22.24 0.75 -15.87
C ARG A 130 -21.16 -0.29 -15.55
N ILE A 131 -20.90 -0.52 -14.26
CA ILE A 131 -20.06 -1.63 -13.79
C ILE A 131 -20.98 -2.82 -13.55
N THR A 132 -20.79 -3.90 -14.32
CA THR A 132 -21.41 -5.19 -14.02
C THR A 132 -20.42 -5.98 -13.17
N LEU A 133 -20.66 -6.05 -11.86
CA LEU A 133 -19.95 -6.96 -10.97
C LEU A 133 -20.63 -8.32 -11.07
N ASP A 134 -20.00 -9.25 -11.77
CA ASP A 134 -20.39 -10.65 -11.74
C ASP A 134 -19.78 -11.26 -10.47
N LEU A 135 -20.62 -11.51 -9.47
CA LEU A 135 -20.23 -12.16 -8.23
C LEU A 135 -20.68 -13.62 -8.35
N VAL A 136 -19.70 -14.52 -8.44
CA VAL A 136 -19.88 -15.98 -8.44
C VAL A 136 -20.16 -16.50 -7.04
#